data_AF-A0A7G2IK77-F1
#
_entry.id   AF-A0A7G2IK77-F1
#
_cell.length_a   1.000
_cell.length_b   1.000
_cell.length_c   1.000
_cell.angle_alpha   90.00
_cell.angle_beta   90.00
_cell.angle_gamma   90.00
#
_symmetry.space_group_name_H-M   'P 1'
#
loop_
_entity.id
_entity.type
_entity.pdbx_description
1 polymer ?
#
loop_
_entity_poly.entity_id
_entity_poly.type
_entity_poly.pdbx_seq_one_letter_code
_entity_poly.pdbx_strand_id
1 'polypeptide(L)'
;MRSKRFEALAKRPVNQDGFVKEWIEEGFIAMESPNDPKPSIKIVNGTVTELDGKSASEFDLIDHFIARYGINLARAEEVMAMDSVKLANMLCDPNVKRKDIVPLTTAMTPAKIVEVVSHMNVVEMMMAMQKMRARRTPSQQAHVTNVKDNPVQIAADAAEGAWRGFDEQETTVAVARYAPFNAIALLVGSQVGRGRRVNSVFSGRSNRTQTRDARPHLLR
;
A
#
# COMPACT_ATOMS: atom_id res chain seq x y z
N MET A 1 28.27 -21.84 30.47
CA MET A 1 28.35 -22.47 29.14
C MET A 1 27.10 -22.05 28.35
N ARG A 2 27.23 -21.50 27.14
CA ARG A 2 26.05 -21.15 26.31
C ARG A 2 25.53 -22.40 25.59
N SER A 3 24.22 -22.46 25.34
CA SER A 3 23.63 -23.55 24.56
C SER A 3 24.06 -23.45 23.10
N LYS A 4 24.69 -24.51 22.57
CA LYS A 4 25.09 -24.60 21.15
C LYS A 4 23.91 -24.40 20.19
N ARG A 5 22.69 -24.77 20.61
CA ARG A 5 21.46 -24.54 19.84
C ARG A 5 21.20 -23.04 19.67
N PHE A 6 21.34 -22.26 20.74
CA PHE A 6 21.12 -20.82 20.71
C PHE A 6 22.22 -20.08 19.95
N GLU A 7 23.45 -20.57 19.98
CA GLU A 7 24.53 -20.04 19.13
C GLU A 7 24.24 -20.22 17.63
N ALA A 8 23.68 -21.37 17.24
CA ALA A 8 23.25 -21.61 15.87
C ALA A 8 22.04 -20.75 15.48
N LEU A 9 21.07 -20.60 16.40
CA LEU A 9 19.89 -19.76 16.17
C LEU A 9 20.26 -18.29 16.04
N ALA A 10 21.15 -17.77 16.90
CA ALA A 10 21.58 -16.37 16.88
C ALA A 10 22.22 -15.95 15.55
N LYS A 11 22.88 -16.89 14.85
CA LYS A 11 23.51 -16.64 13.54
C LYS A 11 22.55 -16.72 12.35
N ARG A 12 21.27 -17.02 12.55
CA ARG A 12 20.29 -17.07 11.47
C ARG A 12 20.06 -15.67 10.87
N PRO A 13 19.93 -15.54 9.53
CA PRO A 13 19.73 -14.24 8.87
C PRO A 13 18.57 -13.41 9.42
N VAL A 14 17.47 -14.04 9.85
CA VAL A 14 16.30 -13.36 10.43
C VAL A 14 16.61 -12.47 11.63
N ASN A 15 17.69 -12.74 12.37
CA ASN A 15 18.07 -11.89 13.50
C ASN A 15 18.78 -10.59 13.08
N GLN A 16 18.98 -10.38 11.78
CA GLN A 16 19.43 -9.10 11.23
C GLN A 16 18.24 -8.19 10.86
N ASP A 17 17.01 -8.72 10.92
CA ASP A 17 15.79 -7.95 10.68
C ASP A 17 15.51 -7.02 11.89
N GLY A 18 15.01 -5.82 11.60
CA GLY A 18 14.70 -4.82 12.61
C GLY A 18 13.35 -5.05 13.28
N PHE A 19 13.27 -5.99 14.23
CA PHE A 19 12.07 -6.14 15.07
C PHE A 19 12.05 -5.11 16.19
N VAL A 20 10.96 -4.36 16.28
CA VAL A 20 10.70 -3.41 17.37
C VAL A 20 9.42 -3.77 18.08
N LYS A 21 9.28 -3.30 19.33
CA LYS A 21 8.00 -3.33 20.04
C LYS A 21 7.11 -2.22 19.52
N GLU A 22 5.81 -2.38 19.69
CA GLU A 22 4.84 -1.36 19.35
C GLU A 22 5.08 -0.06 20.13
N TRP A 23 4.83 1.07 19.46
CA TRP A 23 4.91 2.41 20.03
C TRP A 23 3.71 3.23 19.56
N ILE A 24 2.67 3.27 20.39
CA ILE A 24 1.34 3.79 20.04
C ILE A 24 1.35 5.29 19.76
N GLU A 25 2.09 6.05 20.58
CA GLU A 25 2.14 7.51 20.50
C GLU A 25 2.75 8.03 19.20
N GLU A 26 3.68 7.29 18.60
CA GLU A 26 4.34 7.63 17.34
C GLU A 26 3.78 6.87 16.13
N GLY A 27 2.67 6.14 16.31
CA GLY A 27 2.03 5.35 15.25
C GLY A 27 2.83 4.12 14.82
N PHE A 28 3.79 3.63 15.63
CA PHE A 28 4.53 2.40 15.35
C PHE A 28 3.72 1.17 15.80
N ILE A 29 2.57 0.98 15.17
CA ILE A 29 1.66 -0.15 15.33
C ILE A 29 1.01 -0.43 13.98
N ALA A 30 0.81 -1.69 13.63
CA ALA A 30 0.37 -2.06 12.28
C ALA A 30 -1.12 -1.75 12.02
N MET A 31 -1.98 -2.02 13.00
CA MET A 31 -3.44 -1.87 12.94
C MET A 31 -4.03 -2.02 14.34
N GLU A 32 -5.32 -1.74 14.50
CA GLU A 32 -6.06 -1.91 15.76
C GLU A 32 -5.48 -1.05 16.91
N SER A 33 -5.03 0.16 16.57
CA SER A 33 -4.49 1.07 17.57
C SER A 33 -5.62 1.58 18.48
N PRO A 34 -5.39 1.70 19.79
CA PRO A 34 -6.36 2.34 20.68
C PRO A 34 -6.58 3.83 20.36
N ASN A 35 -5.66 4.45 19.60
CA ASN A 35 -5.78 5.84 19.14
C ASN A 35 -6.53 5.97 17.82
N ASP A 36 -6.84 4.87 17.13
CA ASP A 36 -7.59 4.93 15.88
C ASP A 36 -9.03 5.41 16.16
N PRO A 37 -9.60 6.29 15.31
CA PRO A 37 -10.93 6.80 15.52
C PRO A 37 -11.99 5.70 15.35
N LYS A 38 -13.08 5.83 16.12
CA LYS A 38 -14.25 4.97 15.92
C LYS A 38 -14.96 5.34 14.61
N PRO A 39 -15.47 4.37 13.84
CA PRO A 39 -16.18 4.68 12.60
C PRO A 39 -17.43 5.52 12.85
N SER A 40 -17.55 6.66 12.18
CA SER A 40 -18.76 7.48 12.20
C SER A 40 -18.89 8.36 10.96
N ILE A 41 -20.12 8.72 10.60
CA ILE A 41 -20.38 9.73 9.58
C ILE A 41 -21.67 10.49 9.94
N LYS A 42 -21.71 11.79 9.68
CA LYS A 42 -22.94 12.59 9.71
C LYS A 42 -23.06 13.43 8.46
N ILE A 43 -24.26 13.47 7.88
CA ILE A 43 -24.52 14.20 6.64
C ILE A 43 -25.66 15.20 6.87
N VAL A 44 -25.43 16.46 6.53
CA VAL A 44 -26.44 17.53 6.57
C VAL A 44 -26.51 18.18 5.20
N ASN A 45 -27.70 18.21 4.60
CA ASN A 45 -27.95 18.80 3.28
C ASN A 45 -26.98 18.28 2.19
N GLY A 46 -26.69 16.97 2.21
CA GLY A 46 -25.79 16.33 1.25
C GLY A 46 -24.31 16.63 1.48
N THR A 47 -23.94 17.26 2.59
CA THR A 47 -22.56 17.56 2.97
C THR A 47 -22.18 16.81 4.24
N VAL A 48 -21.00 16.18 4.26
CA VAL A 48 -20.47 15.52 5.46
C VAL A 48 -20.08 16.56 6.51
N THR A 49 -20.67 16.47 7.69
CA THR A 49 -20.40 17.35 8.84
C THR A 49 -19.57 16.67 9.94
N GLU A 50 -19.45 15.34 9.89
CA GLU A 50 -18.60 14.53 10.78
C GLU A 50 -18.06 13.32 10.01
N LEU A 51 -16.79 12.99 10.21
CA LEU A 51 -16.11 11.83 9.61
C LEU A 51 -15.20 11.19 10.65
N ASP A 52 -15.45 9.92 10.98
CA ASP A 52 -14.66 9.10 11.91
C ASP A 52 -14.31 9.84 13.21
N GLY A 53 -15.35 10.35 13.89
CA GLY A 53 -15.24 11.06 15.16
C GLY A 53 -14.75 12.50 15.07
N LYS A 54 -14.31 12.99 13.91
CA LYS A 54 -13.91 14.39 13.72
C LYS A 54 -15.05 15.23 13.17
N SER A 55 -15.25 16.42 13.71
CA SER A 55 -16.19 17.40 13.15
C SER A 55 -15.61 18.08 11.90
N ALA A 56 -16.47 18.61 11.01
CA ALA A 56 -16.02 19.29 9.80
C ALA A 56 -15.11 20.51 10.05
N SER A 57 -15.16 21.12 11.25
CA SER A 57 -14.24 22.19 11.66
C SER A 57 -12.83 21.70 12.00
N GLU A 58 -12.67 20.41 12.25
CA GLU A 58 -11.38 19.75 12.58
C GLU A 58 -10.78 19.03 11.39
N PHE A 59 -11.44 19.06 10.23
CA PHE A 59 -10.97 18.39 9.03
C PHE A 59 -9.66 18.98 8.55
N ASP A 60 -8.71 18.09 8.28
CA ASP A 60 -7.53 18.42 7.49
C ASP A 60 -7.81 18.27 5.98
N LEU A 61 -6.76 18.41 5.16
CA LEU A 61 -6.89 18.29 3.71
C LEU A 61 -7.32 16.89 3.25
N ILE A 62 -6.92 15.84 3.97
CA ILE A 62 -7.27 14.45 3.67
C ILE A 62 -8.74 14.23 4.03
N ASP A 63 -9.15 14.64 5.22
CA ASP A 63 -10.53 14.55 5.68
C ASP A 63 -11.47 15.28 4.69
N HIS A 64 -11.12 16.51 4.30
CA HIS A 64 -11.88 17.28 3.32
C HIS A 64 -11.98 16.58 1.95
N PHE A 65 -10.90 15.96 1.47
CA PHE A 65 -10.90 15.28 0.18
C PHE A 65 -11.78 14.02 0.22
N ILE A 66 -11.64 13.20 1.28
CA ILE A 66 -12.43 11.98 1.46
C ILE A 66 -13.91 12.31 1.64
N ALA A 67 -14.23 13.26 2.52
CA ALA A 67 -15.60 13.68 2.80
C ALA A 67 -16.33 14.21 1.56
N ARG A 68 -15.62 14.89 0.64
CA ARG A 68 -16.21 15.46 -0.58
C ARG A 68 -16.23 14.52 -1.77
N TYR A 69 -15.25 13.62 -1.89
CA TYR A 69 -15.02 12.86 -3.13
C TYR A 69 -14.82 11.35 -2.94
N GLY A 70 -14.52 10.90 -1.72
CA GLY A 70 -14.11 9.52 -1.45
C GLY A 70 -15.26 8.58 -1.08
N ILE A 71 -16.41 9.11 -0.64
CA ILE A 71 -17.51 8.32 -0.09
C ILE A 71 -18.79 8.55 -0.89
N ASN A 72 -19.46 7.47 -1.26
CA ASN A 72 -20.80 7.51 -1.82
C ASN A 72 -21.82 7.82 -0.72
N LEU A 73 -22.17 9.10 -0.61
CA LEU A 73 -23.05 9.63 0.45
C LEU A 73 -24.48 9.05 0.42
N ALA A 74 -24.94 8.52 -0.72
CA ALA A 74 -26.31 8.01 -0.87
C ALA A 74 -26.63 6.81 0.03
N ARG A 75 -25.61 6.05 0.46
CA ARG A 75 -25.75 4.87 1.32
C ARG A 75 -24.83 4.89 2.54
N ALA A 76 -24.13 6.00 2.78
CA ALA A 76 -23.10 6.03 3.82
C ALA A 76 -23.70 5.76 5.21
N GLU A 77 -24.76 6.46 5.59
CA GLU A 77 -25.41 6.25 6.90
C GLU A 77 -25.96 4.81 7.07
N GLU A 78 -26.55 4.25 6.00
CA GLU A 78 -27.03 2.86 5.97
C GLU A 78 -25.88 1.87 6.23
N VAL A 79 -24.77 2.02 5.51
CA VAL A 79 -23.62 1.10 5.60
C VAL A 79 -22.86 1.28 6.91
N MET A 80 -22.77 2.49 7.44
CA MET A 80 -22.14 2.75 8.74
C MET A 80 -22.91 2.07 9.88
N ALA A 81 -24.23 1.94 9.77
CA ALA A 81 -25.06 1.21 10.73
C ALA A 81 -24.98 -0.33 10.60
N MET A 82 -24.40 -0.86 9.52
CA MET A 82 -24.22 -2.31 9.36
C MET A 82 -23.14 -2.83 10.31
N ASP A 83 -23.36 -4.03 10.85
CA ASP A 83 -22.34 -4.75 11.62
C ASP A 83 -21.10 -5.07 10.76
N SER A 84 -19.93 -4.69 11.26
CA SER A 84 -18.65 -4.89 10.58
C SER A 84 -18.28 -6.35 10.43
N VAL A 85 -18.67 -7.22 11.38
CA VAL A 85 -18.45 -8.67 11.27
C VAL A 85 -19.28 -9.25 10.14
N LYS A 86 -20.54 -8.81 10.00
CA LYS A 86 -21.39 -9.20 8.87
C LYS A 86 -20.82 -8.76 7.53
N LEU A 87 -20.29 -7.54 7.45
CA LEU A 87 -19.61 -7.04 6.25
C LEU A 87 -18.34 -7.84 5.93
N ALA A 88 -17.55 -8.21 6.94
CA ALA A 88 -16.37 -9.05 6.81
C ALA A 88 -16.73 -10.45 6.28
N ASN A 89 -17.81 -11.04 6.80
CA ASN A 89 -18.35 -12.30 6.31
C ASN A 89 -18.79 -12.19 4.83
N MET A 90 -19.47 -11.11 4.45
CA MET A 90 -19.84 -10.86 3.04
C MET A 90 -18.61 -10.77 2.13
N LEU A 91 -17.46 -10.26 2.62
CA LEU A 91 -16.23 -10.20 1.84
C LEU A 91 -15.70 -11.60 1.50
N CYS A 92 -15.68 -12.55 2.42
CA CYS A 92 -15.17 -13.89 2.19
C CYS A 92 -16.23 -14.92 1.74
N ASP A 93 -17.53 -14.64 1.86
CA ASP A 93 -18.60 -15.51 1.37
C ASP A 93 -18.59 -15.60 -0.17
N PRO A 94 -18.37 -16.78 -0.77
CA PRO A 94 -18.35 -16.93 -2.22
C PRO A 94 -19.71 -16.64 -2.90
N ASN A 95 -20.83 -16.68 -2.15
CA ASN A 95 -22.18 -16.49 -2.70
C ASN A 95 -22.58 -15.01 -2.81
N VAL A 96 -21.91 -14.13 -2.06
CA VAL A 96 -22.11 -12.67 -2.18
C VAL A 96 -21.22 -12.13 -3.29
N LYS A 97 -21.82 -11.63 -4.37
CA LYS A 97 -21.06 -11.21 -5.57
C LYS A 97 -20.30 -9.91 -5.31
N ARG A 98 -19.17 -9.73 -6.01
CA ARG A 98 -18.39 -8.48 -6.00
C ARG A 98 -19.26 -7.24 -6.25
N LYS A 99 -20.19 -7.32 -7.21
CA LYS A 99 -21.09 -6.21 -7.57
C LYS A 99 -22.05 -5.79 -6.44
N ASP A 100 -22.30 -6.68 -5.47
CA ASP A 100 -23.17 -6.41 -4.33
C ASP A 100 -22.36 -5.83 -3.15
N ILE A 101 -21.04 -6.09 -3.10
CA ILE A 101 -20.11 -5.58 -2.08
C ILE A 101 -19.61 -4.18 -2.42
N VAL A 102 -19.25 -3.92 -3.69
CA VAL A 102 -18.67 -2.62 -4.09
C VAL A 102 -19.56 -1.43 -3.66
N PRO A 103 -20.89 -1.44 -3.88
CA PRO A 103 -21.75 -0.35 -3.42
C PRO A 103 -21.72 -0.12 -1.90
N LEU A 104 -21.44 -1.16 -1.11
CA LEU A 104 -21.27 -1.04 0.33
C LEU A 104 -19.92 -0.42 0.67
N THR A 105 -18.83 -0.99 0.14
CA THR A 105 -17.46 -0.51 0.46
C THR A 105 -17.21 0.90 -0.02
N THR A 106 -17.80 1.33 -1.14
CA THR A 106 -17.69 2.73 -1.63
C THR A 106 -18.45 3.73 -0.77
N ALA A 107 -19.28 3.26 0.17
CA ALA A 107 -20.03 4.09 1.11
C ALA A 107 -19.50 3.99 2.56
N MET A 108 -18.41 3.24 2.78
CA MET A 108 -17.74 3.16 4.09
C MET A 108 -16.80 4.36 4.28
N THR A 109 -16.62 4.78 5.53
CA THR A 109 -15.54 5.68 5.91
C THR A 109 -14.20 4.92 5.99
N PRO A 110 -13.05 5.62 6.05
CA PRO A 110 -11.75 4.99 6.27
C PRO A 110 -11.72 4.09 7.51
N ALA A 111 -12.18 4.56 8.67
CA ALA A 111 -12.18 3.74 9.88
C ALA A 111 -13.11 2.52 9.74
N LYS A 112 -14.27 2.68 9.07
CA LYS A 112 -15.21 1.58 8.88
C LYS A 112 -14.64 0.43 8.07
N ILE A 113 -13.97 0.73 6.95
CA ILE A 113 -13.41 -0.34 6.11
C ILE A 113 -12.24 -1.05 6.80
N VAL A 114 -11.46 -0.33 7.62
CA VAL A 114 -10.41 -0.92 8.47
C VAL A 114 -11.03 -1.84 9.54
N GLU A 115 -12.03 -1.37 10.27
CA GLU A 115 -12.75 -2.17 11.29
C GLU A 115 -13.29 -3.48 10.69
N VAL A 116 -13.87 -3.42 9.49
CA VAL A 116 -14.36 -4.62 8.78
C VAL A 116 -13.24 -5.63 8.53
N VAL A 117 -12.11 -5.20 7.97
CA VAL A 117 -11.02 -6.15 7.64
C VAL A 117 -10.23 -6.62 8.87
N SER A 118 -10.22 -5.86 9.97
CA SER A 118 -9.66 -6.28 11.26
C SER A 118 -10.35 -7.51 11.86
N HIS A 119 -11.61 -7.78 11.48
CA HIS A 119 -12.30 -9.01 11.89
C HIS A 119 -11.89 -10.26 11.10
N MET A 120 -10.96 -10.14 10.14
CA MET A 120 -10.60 -11.23 9.24
C MET A 120 -9.19 -11.73 9.54
N ASN A 121 -9.00 -13.05 9.55
CA ASN A 121 -7.66 -13.63 9.46
C ASN A 121 -7.18 -13.65 7.99
N VAL A 122 -5.89 -13.94 7.79
CA VAL A 122 -5.28 -13.89 6.45
C VAL A 122 -5.88 -14.88 5.44
N VAL A 123 -6.48 -16.00 5.88
CA VAL A 123 -7.14 -16.96 4.98
C VAL A 123 -8.43 -16.36 4.43
N GLU A 124 -9.21 -15.71 5.28
CA GLU A 124 -10.43 -15.02 4.90
C GLU A 124 -10.12 -13.82 3.99
N MET A 125 -9.04 -13.08 4.28
CA MET A 125 -8.57 -11.99 3.41
C MET A 125 -8.16 -12.51 2.02
N MET A 126 -7.45 -13.65 1.94
CA MET A 126 -7.12 -14.27 0.65
C MET A 126 -8.37 -14.69 -0.12
N MET A 127 -9.36 -15.26 0.58
CA MET A 127 -10.65 -15.63 -0.01
C MET A 127 -11.42 -14.42 -0.56
N ALA A 128 -11.45 -13.33 0.20
CA ALA A 128 -12.05 -12.06 -0.24
C ALA A 128 -11.28 -11.44 -1.42
N MET A 129 -9.95 -11.42 -1.36
CA MET A 129 -9.09 -10.80 -2.37
C MET A 129 -9.30 -11.41 -3.76
N GLN A 130 -9.38 -12.74 -3.86
CA GLN A 130 -9.61 -13.39 -5.17
C GLN A 130 -10.96 -13.05 -5.80
N LYS A 131 -11.97 -12.70 -4.99
CA LYS A 131 -13.29 -12.23 -5.42
C LYS A 131 -13.31 -10.73 -5.75
N MET A 132 -12.67 -9.91 -4.91
CA MET A 132 -12.73 -8.46 -4.99
C MET A 132 -11.78 -7.86 -6.02
N ARG A 133 -10.70 -8.58 -6.38
CA ARG A 133 -9.78 -8.19 -7.46
C ARG A 133 -10.55 -7.84 -8.73
N ALA A 134 -10.38 -6.60 -9.20
CA ALA A 134 -11.16 -6.06 -10.31
C ALA A 134 -10.88 -6.78 -11.64
N ARG A 135 -9.62 -7.14 -11.90
CA ARG A 135 -9.21 -7.89 -13.09
C ARG A 135 -9.25 -9.38 -12.80
N ARG A 136 -9.91 -10.15 -13.67
CA ARG A 136 -9.99 -11.62 -13.54
C ARG A 136 -8.60 -12.25 -13.49
N THR A 137 -7.79 -11.98 -14.51
CA THR A 137 -6.43 -12.51 -14.63
C THR A 137 -5.46 -11.66 -13.80
N PRO A 138 -4.78 -12.24 -12.79
CA PRO A 138 -3.69 -11.58 -12.09
C PRO A 138 -2.57 -11.19 -13.07
N SER A 139 -1.77 -10.21 -12.68
CA SER A 139 -0.61 -9.75 -13.45
C SER A 139 0.52 -9.39 -12.48
N GLN A 140 1.69 -9.04 -13.01
CA GLN A 140 2.89 -8.75 -12.24
C GLN A 140 3.62 -7.53 -12.80
N GLN A 141 4.28 -6.81 -11.89
CA GLN A 141 5.17 -5.68 -12.20
C GLN A 141 6.62 -6.05 -11.82
N ALA A 142 7.60 -5.55 -12.57
CA ALA A 142 9.03 -5.72 -12.25
C ALA A 142 9.77 -4.38 -12.15
N HIS A 143 10.81 -4.35 -11.31
CA HIS A 143 11.79 -3.27 -11.32
C HIS A 143 12.90 -3.57 -12.35
N VAL A 144 13.26 -2.54 -13.12
CA VAL A 144 14.38 -2.57 -14.07
C VAL A 144 15.28 -1.38 -13.79
N THR A 145 16.27 -1.58 -12.94
CA THR A 145 17.22 -0.55 -12.52
C THR A 145 18.62 -1.14 -12.39
N ASN A 146 19.63 -0.28 -12.42
CA ASN A 146 20.99 -0.64 -12.02
C ASN A 146 21.64 0.55 -11.33
N VAL A 147 22.62 0.28 -10.46
CA VAL A 147 23.27 1.31 -9.62
C VAL A 147 24.01 2.40 -10.40
N LYS A 148 24.17 2.24 -11.72
CA LYS A 148 24.87 3.17 -12.61
C LYS A 148 23.93 3.94 -13.52
N ASP A 149 22.61 3.71 -13.45
CA ASP A 149 21.65 4.28 -14.39
C ASP A 149 22.03 4.00 -15.85
N ASN A 150 22.65 2.83 -16.12
CA ASN A 150 23.13 2.48 -17.45
C ASN A 150 21.94 2.17 -18.37
N PRO A 151 21.68 2.99 -19.41
CA PRO A 151 20.51 2.82 -20.27
C PRO A 151 20.59 1.55 -21.13
N VAL A 152 21.79 1.08 -21.49
CA VAL A 152 21.95 -0.14 -22.29
C VAL A 152 21.49 -1.36 -21.48
N GLN A 153 21.90 -1.43 -20.22
CA GLN A 153 21.46 -2.49 -19.33
C GLN A 153 19.95 -2.42 -19.05
N ILE A 154 19.41 -1.23 -18.79
CA ILE A 154 17.96 -1.06 -18.56
C ILE A 154 17.15 -1.55 -19.77
N ALA A 155 17.57 -1.23 -20.99
CA ALA A 155 16.88 -1.70 -22.19
C ALA A 155 16.94 -3.24 -22.33
N ALA A 156 18.09 -3.85 -22.05
CA ALA A 156 18.25 -5.30 -22.10
C ALA A 156 17.40 -6.01 -21.03
N ASP A 157 17.52 -5.58 -19.76
CA ASP A 157 16.78 -6.14 -18.64
C ASP A 157 15.26 -5.94 -18.81
N ALA A 158 14.83 -4.80 -19.38
CA ALA A 158 13.42 -4.56 -19.70
C ALA A 158 12.89 -5.48 -20.80
N ALA A 159 13.71 -5.80 -21.81
CA ALA A 159 13.32 -6.77 -22.84
C ALA A 159 13.19 -8.18 -22.24
N GLU A 160 14.11 -8.58 -21.36
CA GLU A 160 14.02 -9.85 -20.65
C GLU A 160 12.80 -9.92 -19.71
N GLY A 161 12.57 -8.89 -18.90
CA GLY A 161 11.40 -8.81 -18.02
C GLY A 161 10.09 -8.84 -18.82
N ALA A 162 10.06 -8.15 -19.96
CA ALA A 162 8.93 -8.22 -20.88
C ALA A 162 8.69 -9.66 -21.39
N TRP A 163 9.76 -10.36 -21.78
CA TRP A 163 9.71 -11.76 -22.23
C TRP A 163 9.24 -12.72 -21.13
N ARG A 164 9.67 -12.49 -19.87
CA ARG A 164 9.30 -13.32 -18.71
C ARG A 164 7.85 -13.16 -18.24
N GLY A 165 7.15 -12.12 -18.69
CA GLY A 165 5.70 -11.98 -18.49
C GLY A 165 5.21 -10.77 -17.68
N PHE A 166 6.09 -9.92 -17.13
CA PHE A 166 5.74 -8.68 -16.38
C PHE A 166 5.02 -7.58 -17.16
N ASP A 167 3.68 -7.49 -17.11
CA ASP A 167 2.86 -6.54 -17.89
C ASP A 167 3.17 -5.06 -17.64
N GLU A 168 3.78 -4.79 -16.49
CA GLU A 168 4.27 -3.48 -16.09
C GLU A 168 5.74 -3.56 -15.71
N GLN A 169 6.52 -2.56 -16.10
CA GLN A 169 7.90 -2.43 -15.65
C GLN A 169 8.15 -1.00 -15.17
N GLU A 170 8.92 -0.90 -14.09
CA GLU A 170 9.26 0.37 -13.43
C GLU A 170 10.77 0.56 -13.39
N THR A 171 11.21 1.80 -13.58
CA THR A 171 12.59 2.21 -13.33
C THR A 171 12.64 3.42 -12.39
N THR A 172 13.78 3.59 -11.73
CA THR A 172 14.13 4.79 -10.97
C THR A 172 15.62 5.07 -11.16
N VAL A 173 16.15 6.06 -10.45
CA VAL A 173 17.47 6.64 -10.70
C VAL A 173 18.32 6.68 -9.45
N ALA A 174 19.59 6.33 -9.59
CA ALA A 174 20.60 6.69 -8.60
C ALA A 174 20.91 8.20 -8.66
N VAL A 175 20.92 8.78 -9.85
CA VAL A 175 21.15 10.21 -10.11
C VAL A 175 19.97 10.81 -10.87
N ALA A 176 19.25 11.73 -10.24
CA ALA A 176 18.01 12.32 -10.76
C ALA A 176 18.04 12.76 -12.24
N ARG A 177 19.19 13.30 -12.69
CA ARG A 177 19.38 13.78 -14.07
C ARG A 177 19.35 12.67 -15.14
N TYR A 178 19.53 11.41 -14.76
CA TYR A 178 19.43 10.27 -15.68
C TYR A 178 17.99 9.80 -15.92
N ALA A 179 16.99 10.36 -15.23
CA ALA A 179 15.60 9.91 -15.34
C ALA A 179 15.08 9.84 -16.79
N PRO A 180 15.38 10.80 -17.69
CA PRO A 180 14.95 10.70 -19.08
C PRO A 180 15.58 9.51 -19.81
N PHE A 181 16.86 9.20 -19.56
CA PHE A 181 17.54 8.07 -20.20
C PHE A 181 17.05 6.73 -19.67
N ASN A 182 16.84 6.60 -18.36
CA ASN A 182 16.25 5.40 -17.77
C ASN A 182 14.84 5.17 -18.32
N ALA A 183 14.02 6.22 -18.42
CA ALA A 183 12.68 6.17 -19.00
C ALA A 183 12.66 5.68 -20.44
N ILE A 184 13.50 6.28 -21.29
CA ILE A 184 13.59 5.92 -22.71
C ILE A 184 14.11 4.49 -22.86
N ALA A 185 15.15 4.11 -22.12
CA ALA A 185 15.69 2.75 -22.15
C ALA A 185 14.66 1.70 -21.74
N LEU A 186 13.92 1.95 -20.64
CA LEU A 186 12.84 1.08 -20.17
C LEU A 186 11.73 0.94 -21.22
N LEU A 187 11.31 2.07 -21.80
CA LEU A 187 10.28 2.10 -22.84
C LEU A 187 10.73 1.29 -24.05
N VAL A 188 11.93 1.54 -24.58
CA VAL A 188 12.44 0.82 -25.75
C VAL A 188 12.57 -0.67 -25.45
N GLY A 189 13.25 -1.05 -24.36
CA GLY A 189 13.49 -2.44 -24.00
C GLY A 189 12.20 -3.23 -23.78
N SER A 190 11.25 -2.66 -23.04
CA SER A 190 9.96 -3.30 -22.76
C SER A 190 9.18 -3.62 -24.03
N GLN A 191 9.14 -2.70 -25.01
CA GLN A 191 8.42 -2.93 -26.26
C GLN A 191 9.14 -3.94 -27.18
N VAL A 192 10.47 -4.04 -27.09
CA VAL A 192 11.26 -5.05 -27.81
C VAL A 192 10.96 -6.45 -27.29
N GLY A 193 10.93 -6.65 -25.97
CA GLY A 193 10.69 -7.98 -25.40
C GLY A 193 9.25 -8.48 -25.57
N ARG A 194 8.26 -7.58 -25.43
CA ARG A 194 6.85 -7.88 -25.72
C ARG A 194 6.08 -6.59 -25.98
N GLY A 195 5.45 -6.44 -27.14
CA GLY A 195 4.71 -5.22 -27.48
C GLY A 195 3.53 -4.91 -26.53
N ARG A 196 3.21 -3.62 -26.38
CA ARG A 196 2.09 -3.04 -25.60
C ARG A 196 2.20 -3.15 -24.08
N ARG A 197 3.41 -3.03 -23.52
CA ARG A 197 3.64 -2.99 -22.07
C ARG A 197 3.56 -1.56 -21.53
N VAL A 198 3.09 -1.42 -20.29
CA VAL A 198 3.00 -0.13 -19.60
C VAL A 198 4.27 0.09 -18.80
N ASN A 199 4.83 1.29 -18.88
CA ASN A 199 6.08 1.65 -18.19
C ASN A 199 5.89 2.87 -17.31
N SER A 200 6.51 2.85 -16.13
CA SER A 200 6.56 3.99 -15.20
C SER A 200 8.00 4.34 -14.85
N VAL A 201 8.23 5.62 -14.55
CA VAL A 201 9.51 6.14 -14.08
C VAL A 201 9.27 6.96 -12.83
N PHE A 202 9.89 6.57 -11.73
CA PHE A 202 9.87 7.36 -10.51
C PHE A 202 11.17 8.18 -10.40
N SER A 203 11.08 9.50 -10.52
CA SER A 203 12.20 10.41 -10.30
C SER A 203 12.16 11.02 -8.89
N GLY A 204 12.31 10.18 -7.86
CA GLY A 204 12.49 10.66 -6.49
C GLY A 204 13.90 11.22 -6.29
N ARG A 205 14.04 12.44 -5.76
CA ARG A 205 15.33 12.88 -5.19
C ARG A 205 15.62 12.00 -3.98
N SER A 206 16.49 10.99 -4.11
CA SER A 206 17.08 10.38 -2.92
C SER A 206 18.00 11.42 -2.26
N ASN A 207 17.57 11.97 -1.13
CA ASN A 207 18.39 12.86 -0.31
C ASN A 207 19.55 12.02 0.29
N ARG A 208 20.64 11.86 -0.47
CA ARG A 208 21.92 11.29 0.00
C ARG A 208 22.63 12.14 1.07
N THR A 209 21.95 13.13 1.66
CA THR A 209 22.51 14.05 2.67
C THR A 209 22.24 13.64 4.11
N GLN A 210 21.40 12.64 4.41
CA GLN A 210 21.10 12.27 5.81
C GLN A 210 22.10 11.33 6.49
N THR A 211 23.06 10.72 5.79
CA THR A 211 23.98 9.71 6.39
C THR A 211 25.44 10.15 6.51
N ARG A 212 25.78 11.44 6.34
CA ARG A 212 27.18 11.90 6.41
C ARG A 212 27.63 12.55 7.73
N ASP A 213 26.74 12.83 8.69
CA ASP A 213 27.12 13.54 9.92
C ASP A 213 26.83 12.84 11.25
N ALA A 214 26.63 11.52 11.26
CA ALA A 214 26.70 10.75 12.51
C ALA A 214 28.17 10.48 12.90
N ARG A 215 28.91 11.52 13.27
CA ARG A 215 30.15 11.35 14.06
C ARG A 215 29.76 11.07 15.51
N PRO A 216 30.43 10.13 16.20
CA PRO A 216 30.13 9.82 17.59
C PRO A 216 30.76 10.92 18.47
N HIS A 217 29.94 11.83 18.99
CA HIS A 217 30.30 12.64 20.16
C HIS A 217 29.61 12.05 21.39
N LEU A 218 30.23 11.00 21.92
CA LEU A 218 30.06 10.53 23.29
C LEU A 218 31.38 10.80 23.99
N LEU A 219 31.36 11.71 24.96
CA LEU A 219 32.20 11.80 26.17
C LEU A 219 32.17 13.25 26.69
N ARG A 220 31.21 13.54 27.57
CA ARG A 220 31.41 14.16 28.89
C ARG A 220 30.28 13.72 29.80
#